data_AF-A0A345PAK3-F1
#
_entry.id   AF-A0A345PAK3-F1
#
_cell.length_a   1.000
_cell.length_b   1.000
_cell.length_c   1.000
_cell.angle_alpha   90.00
_cell.angle_beta   90.00
_cell.angle_gamma   90.00
#
_symmetry.space_group_name_H-M   'P 1'
#
loop_
_entity.id
_entity.type
_entity.pdbx_description
1 polymer ?
#
loop_
_entity_poly.entity_id
_entity_poly.type
_entity_poly.pdbx_seq_one_letter_code
_entity_poly.pdbx_strand_id
1 'polypeptide(L)'
;MQYMKVNWIHDFIDDPIWIYGELNDEMEEVRKIEIFRNGHLGYAACNGVSHIAFSSEENWPTKEEIESDPQFQVFIISQQEFEETWAKAMHQSAQN
;
A
#
# COMPACT_ATOMS: atom_id res chain seq x y z
N MET A 1 7.38 11.92 7.33
CA MET A 1 6.85 10.59 6.99
C MET A 1 5.37 10.55 7.29
N GLN A 2 4.57 10.12 6.32
CA GLN A 2 3.12 9.95 6.42
C GLN A 2 2.76 8.50 6.10
N TYR A 3 1.78 7.95 6.82
CA TYR A 3 1.33 6.58 6.63
C TYR A 3 -0.14 6.55 6.24
N MET A 4 -0.41 5.94 5.11
CA MET A 4 -1.74 5.90 4.50
C MET A 4 -2.16 4.47 4.20
N LYS A 5 -3.46 4.22 4.32
CA LYS A 5 -4.13 2.99 3.92
C LYS A 5 -5.31 3.35 3.05
N VAL A 6 -5.43 2.70 1.90
CA VAL A 6 -6.47 2.94 0.92
C VAL A 6 -7.28 1.66 0.76
N ASN A 7 -8.59 1.75 0.97
CA ASN A 7 -9.55 0.76 0.52
C ASN A 7 -9.84 1.04 -0.95
N TRP A 8 -9.60 0.08 -1.84
CA TRP A 8 -10.04 0.18 -3.22
C TRP A 8 -11.28 -0.70 -3.41
N ILE A 9 -12.41 -0.06 -3.65
CA ILE A 9 -13.73 -0.66 -3.78
C ILE A 9 -13.99 -0.94 -5.26
N HIS A 10 -13.70 -2.17 -5.65
CA HIS A 10 -13.90 -2.68 -7.01
C HIS A 10 -14.19 -4.18 -6.98
N ASP A 11 -14.60 -4.73 -8.12
CA ASP A 11 -14.85 -6.18 -8.28
C ASP A 11 -13.70 -6.93 -8.97
N PHE A 12 -12.70 -6.23 -9.53
CA PHE A 12 -11.53 -6.85 -10.19
C PHE A 12 -10.83 -7.88 -9.28
N ILE A 13 -10.58 -9.08 -9.81
CA ILE A 13 -10.12 -10.23 -9.03
C ILE A 13 -8.60 -10.15 -8.76
N ASP A 14 -7.86 -9.64 -9.73
CA ASP A 14 -6.41 -9.63 -9.73
C ASP A 14 -5.82 -8.36 -9.10
N ASP A 15 -6.65 -7.37 -8.75
CA ASP A 15 -6.22 -6.11 -8.15
C ASP A 15 -6.32 -6.14 -6.61
N PRO A 16 -5.49 -5.35 -5.91
CA PRO A 16 -5.50 -5.27 -4.46
C PRO A 16 -6.74 -4.54 -3.93
N ILE A 17 -7.30 -5.05 -2.84
CA ILE A 17 -8.41 -4.40 -2.14
C ILE A 17 -7.91 -3.42 -1.07
N TRP A 18 -6.68 -3.59 -0.58
CA TRP A 18 -6.03 -2.65 0.32
C TRP A 18 -4.64 -2.29 -0.16
N ILE A 19 -4.32 -1.00 -0.09
CA ILE A 19 -2.99 -0.48 -0.41
C ILE A 19 -2.51 0.34 0.78
N TYR A 20 -1.34 0.00 1.32
CA TYR A 20 -0.69 0.73 2.40
C TYR A 20 0.54 1.44 1.83
N GLY A 21 0.71 2.73 2.14
CA GLY A 21 1.88 3.51 1.75
C GLY A 21 2.56 4.13 2.96
N GLU A 22 3.88 3.96 3.05
CA GLU A 22 4.76 4.87 3.78
C GLU A 22 5.30 5.89 2.79
N LEU A 23 5.00 7.16 3.05
CA LEU A 23 5.32 8.27 2.18
C LEU A 23 6.29 9.22 2.88
N ASN A 24 7.23 9.79 2.14
CA ASN A 24 8.06 10.87 2.66
C ASN A 24 7.28 12.20 2.70
N ASP A 25 7.96 13.29 3.07
CA ASP A 25 7.29 14.60 3.22
C ASP A 25 6.87 15.23 1.87
N GLU A 26 7.32 14.66 0.75
CA GLU A 26 6.97 15.04 -0.63
C GLU A 26 5.91 14.12 -1.25
N MET A 27 5.29 13.24 -0.43
CA MET A 27 4.33 12.20 -0.85
C MET A 27 4.92 11.15 -1.79
N GLU A 28 6.25 11.00 -1.83
CA GLU A 28 6.91 9.93 -2.58
C GLU A 28 6.80 8.60 -1.82
N GLU A 29 6.56 7.52 -2.56
CA GLU A 29 6.46 6.16 -2.01
C GLU A 29 7.83 5.66 -1.52
N VAL A 30 7.95 5.45 -0.21
CA VAL A 30 9.13 4.84 0.43
C VAL A 30 8.96 3.33 0.53
N ARG A 31 7.78 2.90 1.00
CA ARG A 31 7.36 1.50 1.06
C ARG A 31 5.88 1.39 0.72
N LYS A 32 5.50 0.30 0.07
CA LYS A 32 4.11 -0.06 -0.22
C LYS A 32 3.81 -1.50 0.12
N ILE A 33 2.59 -1.74 0.59
CA ILE A 33 2.02 -3.07 0.77
C ILE A 33 0.69 -3.13 0.04
N GLU A 34 0.46 -4.21 -0.69
CA GLU A 34 -0.79 -4.49 -1.39
C GLU A 34 -1.39 -5.77 -0.82
N ILE A 35 -2.67 -5.74 -0.49
CA ILE A 35 -3.40 -6.92 0.00
C ILE A 35 -4.48 -7.26 -1.03
N PHE A 36 -4.36 -8.45 -1.61
CA PHE A 36 -5.28 -8.97 -2.61
C PHE A 36 -6.46 -9.67 -1.96
N ARG A 37 -7.58 -9.80 -2.69
CA ARG A 37 -8.82 -10.41 -2.20
C ARG A 37 -8.64 -11.85 -1.70
N ASN A 38 -7.69 -12.58 -2.28
CA ASN A 38 -7.33 -13.95 -1.87
C ASN A 38 -6.46 -14.01 -0.60
N GLY A 39 -6.12 -12.86 0.00
CA GLY A 39 -5.27 -12.76 1.18
C GLY A 39 -3.76 -12.83 0.89
N HIS A 40 -3.36 -12.82 -0.38
CA HIS A 40 -1.97 -12.67 -0.78
C HIS A 40 -1.49 -11.23 -0.49
N LEU A 41 -0.23 -11.08 -0.07
CA LEU A 41 0.38 -9.76 0.17
C LEU A 41 1.52 -9.50 -0.83
N GLY A 42 1.45 -8.36 -1.52
CA GLY A 42 2.57 -7.78 -2.25
C GLY A 42 3.25 -6.70 -1.41
N TYR A 43 4.54 -6.46 -1.63
CA TYR A 43 5.22 -5.31 -1.05
C TYR A 43 6.33 -4.77 -1.97
N ALA A 44 6.64 -3.49 -1.84
CA ALA A 44 7.76 -2.83 -2.51
C ALA A 44 8.40 -1.77 -1.61
N ALA A 45 9.67 -1.50 -1.81
CA ALA A 45 10.43 -0.46 -1.13
C ALA A 45 11.39 0.22 -2.10
N CYS A 46 11.65 1.52 -1.89
CA CYS A 46 12.52 2.34 -2.73
C CYS A 46 13.99 1.86 -2.81
N ASN A 47 14.41 0.99 -1.88
CA ASN A 47 15.73 0.35 -1.89
C ASN A 47 15.85 -0.85 -2.86
N GLY A 48 14.83 -1.09 -3.69
CA GLY A 48 14.80 -2.16 -4.69
C GLY A 48 14.23 -3.50 -4.18
N VAL A 49 13.79 -3.57 -2.92
CA VAL A 49 13.12 -4.75 -2.36
C VAL A 49 11.67 -4.76 -2.84
N SER A 50 11.28 -5.74 -3.66
CA SER A 50 9.90 -5.89 -4.12
C SER A 50 9.49 -7.36 -4.25
N HIS A 51 8.20 -7.62 -4.04
CA HIS A 51 7.55 -8.90 -4.26
C HIS A 51 6.09 -8.64 -4.64
N ILE A 52 5.74 -8.94 -5.90
CA ILE A 52 4.36 -8.91 -6.44
C ILE A 52 3.67 -7.53 -6.46
N ALA A 53 4.19 -6.53 -5.75
CA ALA A 53 3.67 -5.17 -5.78
C ALA A 53 4.22 -4.37 -6.97
N PHE A 54 3.37 -3.52 -7.54
CA PHE A 54 3.74 -2.57 -8.58
C PHE A 54 4.22 -1.27 -7.94
N SER A 55 5.38 -0.71 -8.30
CA SER A 55 5.77 0.64 -7.81
C SER A 55 4.90 1.71 -8.47
N SER A 56 4.51 2.75 -7.73
CA SER A 56 4.02 3.96 -8.41
C SER A 56 5.22 4.69 -9.03
N GLU A 57 5.11 5.13 -10.29
CA GLU A 57 6.11 5.98 -10.95
C GLU A 57 5.92 7.47 -10.59
N GLU A 58 4.79 7.80 -9.94
CA GLU A 58 4.40 9.14 -9.52
C GLU A 58 4.19 9.20 -8.00
N ASN A 59 4.27 10.43 -7.45
CA ASN A 59 3.96 10.72 -6.06
C ASN A 59 2.49 10.40 -5.77
N TRP A 60 2.21 9.99 -4.54
CA TRP A 60 0.85 9.73 -4.14
C TRP A 60 0.04 11.04 -4.13
N PRO A 61 -1.19 11.04 -4.68
CA PRO A 61 -2.10 12.15 -4.49
C PRO A 61 -2.46 12.32 -3.00
N THR A 62 -2.97 13.49 -2.65
CA THR A 62 -3.47 13.76 -1.29
C THR A 62 -4.69 12.90 -0.96
N LYS A 63 -5.01 12.78 0.33
CA LYS A 63 -6.20 12.06 0.79
C LYS A 63 -7.47 12.60 0.11
N GLU A 64 -7.61 13.92 0.03
CA GLU A 64 -8.77 14.58 -0.54
C GLU A 64 -8.91 14.32 -2.05
N GLU A 65 -7.79 14.27 -2.77
CA GLU A 65 -7.76 13.94 -4.20
C GLU A 65 -8.13 12.47 -4.44
N ILE A 66 -7.59 11.54 -3.66
CA ILE A 66 -7.92 10.12 -3.77
C ILE A 66 -9.41 9.88 -3.46
N GLU A 67 -9.93 10.48 -2.38
CA GLU A 67 -11.34 10.34 -1.98
C GLU A 67 -12.33 11.10 -2.87
N SER A 68 -11.84 11.90 -3.83
CA SER A 68 -12.70 12.50 -4.85
C SER A 68 -13.31 11.44 -5.79
N ASP A 69 -12.65 10.27 -5.91
CA ASP A 69 -13.20 9.10 -6.57
C ASP A 69 -13.85 8.16 -5.52
N PRO A 70 -15.16 7.88 -5.64
CA PRO A 70 -15.89 7.07 -4.67
C PRO A 70 -15.44 5.61 -4.59
N GLN A 71 -14.60 5.14 -5.51
CA GLN A 71 -13.97 3.83 -5.43
C GLN A 71 -12.90 3.77 -4.34
N PHE A 72 -12.43 4.90 -3.81
CA PHE A 72 -11.36 4.91 -2.82
C PHE A 72 -11.85 5.46 -1.47
N GLN A 73 -11.37 4.82 -0.40
CA GLN A 73 -11.49 5.36 0.96
C GLN A 73 -10.11 5.37 1.60
N VAL A 74 -9.71 6.51 2.16
CA VAL A 74 -8.36 6.71 2.65
C VAL A 74 -8.36 6.84 4.17
N PHE A 75 -7.43 6.16 4.80
CA PHE A 75 -7.22 6.16 6.24
C PHE A 75 -5.78 6.62 6.51
N ILE A 76 -5.62 7.66 7.32
CA ILE A 76 -4.31 7.98 7.90
C ILE A 76 -4.10 7.00 9.06
N ILE A 77 -3.04 6.22 8.99
CA ILE A 77 -2.73 5.19 9.98
C ILE A 77 -1.50 5.56 10.78
N SER A 78 -1.27 4.83 11.87
CA SER A 78 -0.03 4.98 12.63
C SER A 78 1.13 4.27 11.94
N GLN A 79 2.36 4.75 12.19
CA GLN A 79 3.58 4.02 11.80
C GLN A 79 3.54 2.58 12.32
N GLN A 80 3.10 2.37 13.57
CA GLN A 80 3.05 1.04 14.18
C GLN A 80 2.17 0.08 13.37
N GLU A 81 0.96 0.51 12.98
CA GLU A 81 0.05 -0.31 12.16
C GLU A 81 0.69 -0.68 10.81
N PHE A 82 1.39 0.27 10.19
CA PHE A 82 2.11 0.02 8.95
C PHE A 82 3.22 -1.02 9.16
N GLU A 83 4.09 -0.85 10.16
CA GLU A 83 5.21 -1.76 10.42
C GLU A 83 4.75 -3.18 10.75
N GLU A 84 3.67 -3.31 11.53
CA GLU A 84 3.07 -4.62 11.84
C GLU A 84 2.57 -5.33 10.57
N THR A 85 2.06 -4.57 9.59
CA THR A 85 1.60 -5.12 8.31
C THR A 85 2.78 -5.41 7.39
N TRP A 86 3.80 -4.54 7.37
CA TRP A 86 5.02 -4.71 6.60
C TRP A 86 5.77 -5.99 6.99
N ALA A 87 5.93 -6.23 8.30
CA ALA A 87 6.56 -7.45 8.81
C ALA A 87 5.81 -8.72 8.37
N LYS A 88 4.47 -8.68 8.31
CA LYS A 88 3.66 -9.81 7.82
C LYS A 88 3.91 -10.06 6.34
N ALA A 89 3.90 -9.01 5.51
CA ALA A 89 4.16 -9.12 4.08
C ALA A 89 5.56 -9.70 3.80
N MET A 90 6.58 -9.20 4.50
CA MET A 90 7.96 -9.70 4.41
C MET A 90 8.13 -11.15 4.89
N HIS A 91 7.38 -11.58 5.91
CA HIS A 91 7.46 -12.97 6.36
C HIS A 91 6.75 -13.95 5.41
N GLN A 92 5.67 -13.52 4.75
CA GLN A 92 4.95 -14.38 3.81
C GLN A 92 5.78 -14.70 2.56
N SER A 93 6.57 -13.74 2.05
CA SER A 93 7.47 -13.98 0.91
C SER A 93 8.66 -14.88 1.25
N ALA A 94 9.07 -14.97 2.52
CA ALA A 94 10.16 -15.84 2.94
C ALA A 94 9.75 -17.33 3.06
N GLN A 95 8.45 -17.64 2.97
CA GLN A 95 7.92 -19.00 3.11
C GLN A 95 7.48 -19.65 1.79
N ASN A 96 7.58 -18.93 0.67
CA ASN A 96 7.25 -19.40 -0.68
C ASN A 96 8.49 -19.64 -1.54
#